data_AF-A0A2K9F6B9-F1
#
_entry.id   AF-A0A2K9F6B9-F1
#
_cell.length_a   1.000
_cell.length_b   1.000
_cell.length_c   1.000
_cell.angle_alpha   90.00
_cell.angle_beta   90.00
_cell.angle_gamma   90.00
#
_symmetry.space_group_name_H-M   'P 1'
#
loop_
_entity.id
_entity.type
_entity.pdbx_description
1 polymer ?
#
loop_
_entity_poly.entity_id
_entity_poly.type
_entity_poly.pdbx_seq_one_letter_code
_entity_poly.pdbx_strand_id
1 'polypeptide(L)'
;MPETFEMIPDPPARTAAFEPHLDGLLELFSPAWAVPDGAGESAYRRCEVKRWEIGRAAGADPDRTRRHAELLVRAAVLDHCRSGINQLVRPLVKTLGHRWTQERIVSYVRSGTPAEKTGATMAWYFSGPPLRYASADGVRSGTPTPESQAASDALADVRAAYREAVLTAFLTCDDPAVRLDLALWIPLDPAAWPDAFRADHDRARSLILADPDHYGLVLRRAGLD
;
A
#
# COMPACT_ATOMS: atom_id res chain seq x y z
N MET A 1 18.69 1.59 -17.10
CA MET A 1 17.65 0.57 -17.31
C MET A 1 17.04 0.31 -15.95
N PRO A 2 15.75 0.58 -15.69
CA PRO A 2 15.19 0.17 -14.42
C PRO A 2 15.12 -1.34 -14.44
N GLU A 3 15.81 -1.99 -13.50
CA GLU A 3 15.70 -3.42 -13.26
C GLU A 3 14.22 -3.75 -13.08
N THR A 4 13.72 -4.64 -13.93
CA THR A 4 12.42 -5.27 -13.75
C THR A 4 12.47 -6.03 -12.43
N PHE A 5 11.88 -5.42 -11.39
CA PHE A 5 11.64 -6.05 -10.10
C PHE A 5 11.00 -7.42 -10.34
N GLU A 6 11.74 -8.49 -10.04
CA GLU A 6 11.20 -9.83 -10.11
C GLU A 6 10.14 -9.94 -8.99
N MET A 7 8.88 -9.92 -9.40
CA MET A 7 7.74 -9.91 -8.51
C MET A 7 7.65 -11.28 -7.85
N ILE A 8 7.71 -11.34 -6.51
CA ILE A 8 7.33 -12.56 -5.79
C ILE A 8 5.90 -12.90 -6.22
N PRO A 9 5.67 -14.04 -6.90
CA PRO A 9 4.34 -14.36 -7.40
C PRO A 9 3.37 -14.57 -6.24
N ASP A 10 2.17 -14.01 -6.36
CA ASP A 10 1.11 -14.20 -5.37
C ASP A 10 0.73 -15.69 -5.29
N PRO A 11 0.65 -16.29 -4.08
CA PRO A 11 0.15 -17.65 -3.93
C PRO A 11 -1.29 -17.75 -4.45
N PRO A 12 -1.62 -18.70 -5.35
CA PRO A 12 -2.97 -18.84 -5.93
C PRO A 12 -4.11 -18.96 -4.90
N ALA A 13 -3.81 -19.55 -3.74
CA ALA A 13 -4.77 -19.67 -2.63
C ALA A 13 -5.20 -18.30 -2.05
N ARG A 14 -4.32 -17.29 -2.09
CA ARG A 14 -4.66 -15.94 -1.61
C ARG A 14 -5.59 -15.22 -2.58
N THR A 15 -5.37 -15.35 -3.89
CA THR A 15 -6.28 -14.78 -4.90
C THR A 15 -7.69 -15.37 -4.80
N ALA A 16 -7.81 -16.69 -4.58
CA ALA A 16 -9.10 -17.34 -4.40
C ALA A 16 -9.83 -16.89 -3.13
N ALA A 17 -9.11 -16.65 -2.03
CA ALA A 17 -9.68 -16.12 -0.79
C ALA A 17 -10.07 -14.62 -0.91
N PHE A 18 -9.41 -13.87 -1.77
CA PHE A 18 -9.67 -12.46 -2.02
C PHE A 18 -10.90 -12.21 -2.89
N GLU A 19 -11.13 -13.07 -3.89
CA GLU A 19 -12.18 -12.90 -4.91
C GLU A 19 -13.59 -12.60 -4.35
N PRO A 20 -14.08 -13.26 -3.27
CA PRO A 20 -15.39 -12.95 -2.68
C PRO A 20 -15.54 -11.51 -2.17
N HIS A 21 -14.45 -10.84 -1.78
CA HIS A 21 -14.49 -9.43 -1.38
C HIS A 21 -14.78 -8.51 -2.56
N LEU A 22 -14.29 -8.88 -3.76
CA LEU A 22 -14.58 -8.16 -4.99
C LEU A 22 -16.02 -8.42 -5.45
N ASP A 23 -16.53 -9.64 -5.26
CA ASP A 23 -17.93 -9.96 -5.60
C ASP A 23 -18.92 -9.10 -4.81
N GLY A 24 -18.74 -9.00 -3.49
CA GLY A 24 -19.57 -8.13 -2.66
C GLY A 24 -19.48 -6.64 -3.05
N LEU A 25 -18.32 -6.18 -3.54
CA LEU A 25 -18.18 -4.82 -4.05
C LEU A 25 -18.85 -4.63 -5.42
N LEU A 26 -18.84 -5.63 -6.30
CA LEU A 26 -19.54 -5.57 -7.58
C LEU A 26 -21.05 -5.48 -7.39
N GLU A 27 -21.62 -6.23 -6.45
CA GLU A 27 -23.04 -6.11 -6.12
C GLU A 27 -23.43 -4.67 -5.73
N LEU A 28 -22.53 -3.96 -5.06
CA LEU A 28 -22.75 -2.58 -4.62
C LEU A 28 -22.50 -1.56 -5.72
N PHE A 29 -21.45 -1.72 -6.53
CA PHE A 29 -20.99 -0.70 -7.47
C PHE A 29 -21.41 -0.96 -8.93
N SER A 30 -21.61 -2.21 -9.31
CA SER A 30 -21.99 -2.61 -10.67
C SER A 30 -22.78 -3.93 -10.67
N PRO A 31 -24.02 -3.97 -10.13
CA PRO A 31 -24.80 -5.19 -9.96
C PRO A 31 -25.20 -5.89 -11.27
N ALA A 32 -25.20 -5.15 -12.38
CA ALA A 32 -25.49 -5.69 -13.72
C ALA A 32 -24.22 -6.16 -14.45
N TRP A 33 -23.04 -6.05 -13.83
CA TRP A 33 -21.79 -6.46 -14.45
C TRP A 33 -21.71 -7.98 -14.56
N ALA A 34 -21.23 -8.45 -15.71
CA ALA A 34 -20.91 -9.83 -15.97
C ALA A 34 -19.43 -9.97 -16.30
N VAL A 35 -18.84 -11.11 -15.91
CA VAL A 35 -17.44 -11.43 -16.21
C VAL A 35 -17.24 -11.45 -17.73
N PRO A 36 -16.29 -10.67 -18.29
CA PRO A 36 -15.99 -10.71 -19.72
C PRO A 36 -15.50 -12.09 -20.18
N ASP A 37 -15.78 -12.42 -21.44
CA ASP A 37 -15.29 -13.65 -22.08
C ASP A 37 -13.76 -13.78 -21.94
N GLY A 38 -13.29 -14.99 -21.63
CA GLY A 38 -11.86 -15.29 -21.41
C GLY A 38 -11.29 -14.79 -20.06
N ALA A 39 -12.00 -13.95 -19.30
CA ALA A 39 -11.54 -13.55 -17.97
C ALA A 39 -11.71 -14.68 -16.93
N GLY A 40 -12.57 -15.67 -17.20
CA GLY A 40 -12.83 -16.81 -16.34
C GLY A 40 -11.66 -17.80 -16.19
N GLU A 41 -10.68 -17.76 -17.10
CA GLU A 41 -9.63 -18.78 -17.26
C GLU A 41 -8.62 -18.82 -16.11
N SER A 42 -8.44 -17.72 -15.37
CA SER A 42 -7.60 -17.71 -14.17
C SER A 42 -8.17 -16.79 -13.08
N ALA A 43 -7.96 -17.17 -11.82
CA ALA A 43 -8.38 -16.37 -10.66
C ALA A 43 -7.77 -14.96 -10.68
N TYR A 44 -6.50 -14.85 -11.11
CA TYR A 44 -5.83 -13.56 -11.29
C TYR A 44 -6.59 -12.67 -12.28
N ARG A 45 -6.93 -13.20 -13.46
CA ARG A 45 -7.64 -12.41 -14.49
C ARG A 45 -9.04 -12.00 -14.05
N ARG A 46 -9.76 -12.88 -13.33
CA ARG A 46 -11.06 -12.54 -12.73
C ARG A 46 -10.91 -11.39 -11.73
N CYS A 47 -9.98 -11.48 -10.79
CA CYS A 47 -9.75 -10.40 -9.82
C CYS A 47 -9.36 -9.07 -10.50
N GLU A 48 -8.52 -9.12 -11.54
CA GLU A 48 -8.12 -7.94 -12.30
C GLU A 48 -9.32 -7.22 -12.94
N VAL A 49 -10.18 -7.94 -13.68
CA VAL A 49 -11.33 -7.31 -14.34
C VAL A 49 -12.37 -6.81 -13.33
N LYS A 50 -12.53 -7.50 -12.20
CA LYS A 50 -13.41 -7.08 -11.11
C LYS A 50 -12.90 -5.78 -10.46
N ARG A 51 -11.60 -5.71 -10.13
CA ARG A 51 -10.98 -4.49 -9.57
C ARG A 51 -11.14 -3.31 -10.52
N TRP A 52 -10.93 -3.52 -11.82
CA TRP A 52 -11.05 -2.46 -12.82
C TRP A 52 -12.47 -1.90 -12.84
N GLU A 53 -13.47 -2.78 -12.87
CA GLU A 53 -14.87 -2.40 -12.90
C GLU A 53 -15.30 -1.66 -11.62
N ILE A 54 -14.93 -2.19 -10.45
CA ILE A 54 -15.19 -1.54 -9.16
C ILE A 54 -14.56 -0.15 -9.14
N GLY A 55 -13.29 -0.04 -9.55
CA GLY A 55 -12.57 1.24 -9.57
C GLY A 55 -13.21 2.27 -10.51
N ARG A 56 -13.65 1.83 -11.69
CA ARG A 56 -14.39 2.65 -12.66
C ARG A 56 -15.72 3.14 -12.07
N ALA A 57 -16.53 2.23 -11.54
CA ALA A 57 -17.86 2.53 -11.00
C ALA A 57 -17.77 3.42 -9.75
N ALA A 58 -16.86 3.12 -8.82
CA ALA A 58 -16.59 3.96 -7.65
C ALA A 58 -16.10 5.37 -8.05
N GLY A 59 -15.24 5.46 -9.07
CA GLY A 59 -14.75 6.74 -9.59
C GLY A 59 -15.82 7.61 -10.27
N ALA A 60 -16.94 7.00 -10.68
CA ALA A 60 -18.08 7.65 -11.33
C ALA A 60 -19.20 8.08 -10.35
N ASP A 61 -19.28 7.46 -9.17
CA ASP A 61 -20.30 7.75 -8.14
C ASP A 61 -19.64 8.08 -6.79
N PRO A 62 -19.22 9.34 -6.55
CA PRO A 62 -18.58 9.75 -5.31
C PRO A 62 -19.44 9.54 -4.06
N ASP A 63 -20.76 9.66 -4.17
CA ASP A 63 -21.66 9.49 -3.02
C ASP A 63 -21.77 8.03 -2.61
N ARG A 64 -21.84 7.11 -3.58
CA ARG A 64 -21.75 5.66 -3.30
C ARG A 64 -20.39 5.28 -2.77
N THR A 65 -19.31 5.85 -3.32
CA THR A 65 -17.95 5.64 -2.81
C THR A 65 -17.84 6.07 -1.35
N ARG A 66 -18.40 7.22 -0.98
CA ARG A 66 -18.44 7.67 0.42
C ARG A 66 -19.24 6.73 1.30
N ARG A 67 -20.41 6.26 0.84
CA ARG A 67 -21.26 5.31 1.61
C ARG A 67 -20.59 3.97 1.87
N HIS A 68 -19.77 3.47 0.94
CA HIS A 68 -19.13 2.15 1.02
C HIS A 68 -17.60 2.21 1.17
N ALA A 69 -17.09 3.34 1.66
CA ALA A 69 -15.66 3.61 1.73
C ALA A 69 -14.89 2.57 2.55
N GLU A 70 -15.44 2.15 3.70
CA GLU A 70 -14.80 1.16 4.57
C GLU A 70 -14.68 -0.22 3.89
N LEU A 71 -15.66 -0.61 3.06
CA LEU A 71 -15.59 -1.86 2.30
C LEU A 71 -14.53 -1.79 1.20
N LEU A 72 -14.41 -0.64 0.53
CA LEU A 72 -13.37 -0.39 -0.47
C LEU A 72 -11.97 -0.39 0.15
N VAL A 73 -11.78 0.27 1.31
CA VAL A 73 -10.49 0.23 2.04
C VAL A 73 -10.19 -1.21 2.44
N ARG A 74 -11.16 -1.93 3.01
CA ARG A 74 -10.97 -3.32 3.43
C ARG A 74 -10.55 -4.21 2.27
N ALA A 75 -11.20 -4.07 1.10
CA ALA A 75 -10.78 -4.80 -0.08
C ALA A 75 -9.38 -4.40 -0.56
N ALA A 76 -9.03 -3.11 -0.50
CA ALA A 76 -7.68 -2.68 -0.85
C ALA A 76 -6.62 -3.31 0.06
N VAL A 77 -6.81 -3.33 1.38
CA VAL A 77 -5.81 -3.92 2.30
C VAL A 77 -5.77 -5.45 2.28
N LEU A 78 -6.77 -6.10 1.68
CA LEU A 78 -6.77 -7.54 1.42
C LEU A 78 -6.22 -7.89 0.02
N ASP A 79 -5.98 -6.89 -0.83
CA ASP A 79 -5.43 -7.08 -2.16
C ASP A 79 -3.90 -7.21 -2.09
N HIS A 80 -3.39 -8.35 -2.51
CA HIS A 80 -1.95 -8.60 -2.60
C HIS A 80 -1.38 -8.28 -3.99
N CYS A 81 -2.24 -7.91 -4.95
CA CYS A 81 -1.81 -7.50 -6.28
C CYS A 81 -1.23 -6.08 -6.24
N ARG A 82 0.10 -5.98 -6.13
CA ARG A 82 0.84 -4.70 -6.06
C ARG A 82 0.53 -3.74 -7.21
N SER A 83 0.28 -4.22 -8.43
CA SER A 83 -0.06 -3.37 -9.57
C SER A 83 -1.54 -3.02 -9.65
N GLY A 84 -2.40 -3.86 -9.04
CA GLY A 84 -3.85 -3.81 -9.18
C GLY A 84 -4.57 -2.99 -8.12
N ILE A 85 -4.02 -2.95 -6.91
CA ILE A 85 -4.59 -2.31 -5.71
C ILE A 85 -4.94 -0.82 -5.92
N ASN A 86 -4.22 -0.12 -6.80
CA ASN A 86 -4.49 1.28 -7.13
C ASN A 86 -5.89 1.50 -7.72
N GLN A 87 -6.47 0.47 -8.37
CA GLN A 87 -7.83 0.54 -8.90
C GLN A 87 -8.88 0.69 -7.79
N LEU A 88 -8.59 0.21 -6.57
CA LEU A 88 -9.44 0.35 -5.39
C LEU A 88 -9.08 1.60 -4.55
N VAL A 89 -7.80 1.96 -4.47
CA VAL A 89 -7.33 3.12 -3.68
C VAL A 89 -7.65 4.47 -4.34
N ARG A 90 -7.46 4.59 -5.66
CA ARG A 90 -7.66 5.84 -6.39
C ARG A 90 -9.06 6.46 -6.22
N PRO A 91 -10.19 5.72 -6.30
CA PRO A 91 -11.51 6.32 -6.08
C PRO A 91 -11.71 6.83 -4.64
N LEU A 92 -11.11 6.18 -3.63
CA LEU A 92 -11.13 6.64 -2.24
C LEU A 92 -10.40 7.98 -2.10
N VAL A 93 -9.18 8.07 -2.62
CA VAL A 93 -8.39 9.31 -2.61
C VAL A 93 -9.13 10.44 -3.32
N LYS A 94 -9.73 10.18 -4.48
CA LYS A 94 -10.47 11.19 -5.25
C LYS A 94 -11.71 11.71 -4.49
N THR A 95 -12.37 10.84 -3.73
CA THR A 95 -13.67 11.14 -3.09
C THR A 95 -13.53 11.68 -1.66
N LEU A 96 -12.58 11.14 -0.90
CA LEU A 96 -12.41 11.35 0.54
C LEU A 96 -11.08 12.05 0.88
N GLY A 97 -10.20 12.19 -0.11
CA GLY A 97 -8.90 12.82 0.05
C GLY A 97 -7.81 11.86 0.53
N HIS A 98 -6.55 12.32 0.37
CA HIS A 98 -5.35 11.59 0.77
C HIS A 98 -5.33 11.29 2.27
N ARG A 99 -5.62 12.31 3.11
CA ARG A 99 -5.58 12.19 4.57
C ARG A 99 -6.48 11.08 5.09
N TRP A 100 -7.78 11.13 4.77
CA TRP A 100 -8.74 10.12 5.22
C TRP A 100 -8.31 8.71 4.80
N THR A 101 -7.89 8.57 3.53
CA THR A 101 -7.48 7.27 2.98
C THR A 101 -6.24 6.73 3.72
N GLN A 102 -5.25 7.59 3.94
CA GLN A 102 -4.02 7.24 4.66
C GLN A 102 -4.27 6.89 6.13
N GLU A 103 -5.11 7.65 6.83
CA GLU A 103 -5.47 7.37 8.23
C GLU A 103 -6.19 6.02 8.39
N ARG A 104 -7.00 5.63 7.39
CA ARG A 104 -7.61 4.29 7.37
C ARG A 104 -6.60 3.19 7.12
N ILE A 105 -5.68 3.38 6.17
CA ILE A 105 -4.58 2.44 5.93
C ILE A 105 -3.72 2.25 7.20
N VAL A 106 -3.36 3.35 7.88
CA VAL A 106 -2.60 3.32 9.14
C VAL A 106 -3.32 2.49 10.20
N SER A 107 -4.66 2.56 10.28
CA SER A 107 -5.42 1.73 11.23
C SER A 107 -5.25 0.23 10.97
N TYR A 108 -5.24 -0.20 9.71
CA TYR A 108 -4.99 -1.60 9.36
C TYR A 108 -3.55 -2.03 9.64
N VAL A 109 -2.56 -1.15 9.44
CA VAL A 109 -1.17 -1.44 9.86
C VAL A 109 -1.10 -1.65 11.37
N ARG A 110 -1.84 -0.87 12.17
CA ARG A 110 -1.85 -1.00 13.63
C ARG A 110 -2.54 -2.29 14.09
N SER A 111 -3.80 -2.52 13.69
CA SER A 111 -4.66 -3.53 14.29
C SER A 111 -5.10 -4.66 13.36
N GLY A 112 -4.75 -4.62 12.08
CA GLY A 112 -5.14 -5.63 11.11
C GLY A 112 -4.48 -7.00 11.36
N THR A 113 -5.02 -8.02 10.70
CA THR A 113 -4.38 -9.32 10.56
C THR A 113 -3.05 -9.21 9.80
N PRO A 114 -2.16 -10.22 9.84
CA PRO A 114 -0.91 -10.18 9.08
C PRO A 114 -1.12 -9.92 7.58
N ALA A 115 -2.16 -10.51 6.98
CA ALA A 115 -2.50 -10.26 5.57
C ALA A 115 -2.94 -8.81 5.33
N GLU A 116 -3.80 -8.25 6.18
CA GLU A 116 -4.25 -6.86 6.10
C GLU A 116 -3.10 -5.87 6.32
N LYS A 117 -2.15 -6.17 7.21
CA LYS A 117 -0.94 -5.35 7.39
C LYS A 117 -0.11 -5.30 6.11
N THR A 118 0.14 -6.45 5.49
CA THR A 118 0.85 -6.51 4.19
C THR A 118 0.13 -5.71 3.11
N GLY A 119 -1.17 -5.94 2.88
CA GLY A 119 -1.89 -5.20 1.84
C GLY A 119 -2.06 -3.71 2.17
N ALA A 120 -2.16 -3.34 3.46
CA ALA A 120 -2.13 -1.94 3.88
C ALA A 120 -0.81 -1.24 3.49
N THR A 121 0.33 -1.90 3.63
CA THR A 121 1.61 -1.33 3.18
C THR A 121 1.68 -1.16 1.67
N MET A 122 1.03 -2.05 0.90
CA MET A 122 0.93 -1.89 -0.57
C MET A 122 -0.01 -0.73 -0.93
N ALA A 123 -1.15 -0.63 -0.25
CA ALA A 123 -2.13 0.45 -0.44
C ALA A 123 -1.51 1.82 -0.14
N TRP A 124 -0.66 1.88 0.90
CA TRP A 124 0.04 3.09 1.32
C TRP A 124 0.79 3.76 0.16
N TYR A 125 1.49 2.98 -0.68
CA TYR A 125 2.22 3.49 -1.84
C TYR A 125 1.36 4.35 -2.77
N PHE A 126 0.10 3.94 -3.00
CA PHE A 126 -0.82 4.63 -3.93
C PHE A 126 -1.69 5.70 -3.26
N SER A 127 -1.66 5.80 -1.94
CA SER A 127 -2.55 6.68 -1.18
C SER A 127 -2.05 8.13 -1.07
N GLY A 128 -0.76 8.38 -1.31
CA GLY A 128 -0.14 9.68 -1.14
C GLY A 128 -0.35 10.64 -2.33
N PRO A 129 -0.24 11.96 -2.11
CA PRO A 129 -0.23 12.93 -3.20
C PRO A 129 1.01 12.72 -4.07
N PRO A 130 0.88 12.68 -5.41
CA PRO A 130 2.03 12.53 -6.28
C PRO A 130 2.89 13.80 -6.23
N LEU A 131 4.20 13.63 -6.09
CA LEU A 131 5.15 14.70 -6.35
C LEU A 131 5.13 15.04 -7.84
N ARG A 132 5.04 16.33 -8.15
CA ARG A 132 5.10 16.84 -9.52
C ARG A 132 6.40 17.59 -9.69
N TYR A 133 6.97 17.54 -10.89
CA TYR A 133 8.23 18.20 -11.19
C TYR A 133 8.01 19.10 -12.41
N ALA A 134 8.51 20.33 -12.33
CA ALA A 134 8.35 21.32 -13.40
C ALA A 134 9.22 21.01 -14.63
N SER A 135 10.30 20.24 -14.45
CA SER A 135 11.26 19.91 -15.51
C SER A 135 11.98 18.60 -15.24
N ALA A 136 12.67 18.07 -16.26
CA ALA A 136 13.55 16.92 -16.13
C ALA A 136 14.73 17.18 -15.16
N ASP A 137 15.20 18.43 -15.07
CA ASP A 137 16.21 18.83 -14.09
C ASP A 137 15.65 18.79 -12.66
N GLY A 138 14.39 19.19 -12.47
CA GLY A 138 13.68 19.04 -11.19
C GLY A 138 13.57 17.58 -10.77
N VAL A 139 13.29 16.66 -11.71
CA VAL A 139 13.30 15.22 -11.44
C VAL A 139 14.70 14.75 -11.02
N ARG A 140 15.75 15.11 -11.78
CA ARG A 140 17.14 14.70 -11.50
C ARG A 140 17.67 15.24 -10.16
N SER A 141 17.30 16.46 -9.79
CA SER A 141 17.69 17.09 -8.52
C SER A 141 16.78 16.73 -7.35
N GLY A 142 15.69 15.98 -7.58
CA GLY A 142 14.73 15.64 -6.53
C GLY A 142 13.94 16.84 -6.00
N THR A 143 13.79 17.91 -6.79
CA THR A 143 13.10 19.14 -6.38
C THR A 143 11.70 19.22 -7.01
N PRO A 144 10.64 18.81 -6.30
CA PRO A 144 9.26 18.89 -6.78
C PRO A 144 8.75 20.34 -6.83
N THR A 145 7.60 20.56 -7.48
CA THR A 145 6.96 21.87 -7.46
C THR A 145 6.50 22.23 -6.05
N PRO A 146 6.52 23.53 -5.67
CA PRO A 146 6.09 23.96 -4.34
C PRO A 146 4.70 23.47 -3.95
N GLU A 147 3.76 23.42 -4.90
CA GLU A 147 2.38 22.98 -4.64
C GLU A 147 2.32 21.49 -4.31
N SER A 148 3.04 20.66 -5.06
CA SER A 148 3.06 19.21 -4.79
C SER A 148 3.84 18.86 -3.53
N GLN A 149 4.89 19.62 -3.23
CA GLN A 149 5.62 19.51 -1.97
C GLN A 149 4.73 19.90 -0.78
N ALA A 150 4.03 21.03 -0.85
CA ALA A 150 3.12 21.48 0.20
C ALA A 150 1.97 20.48 0.45
N ALA A 151 1.41 19.89 -0.62
CA ALA A 151 0.40 18.84 -0.50
C ALA A 151 0.94 17.59 0.21
N SER A 152 2.21 17.23 -0.06
CA SER A 152 2.90 16.18 0.68
C SER A 152 3.13 16.61 2.14
N ASP A 153 3.68 17.78 2.41
CA ASP A 153 4.01 18.24 3.77
C ASP A 153 2.79 18.37 4.68
N ALA A 154 1.63 18.69 4.11
CA ALA A 154 0.34 18.70 4.82
C ALA A 154 -0.09 17.33 5.39
N LEU A 155 0.61 16.25 5.06
CA LEU A 155 0.39 14.87 5.55
C LEU A 155 1.59 14.33 6.34
N ALA A 156 2.53 15.19 6.76
CA ALA A 156 3.72 14.78 7.49
C ALA A 156 3.40 14.04 8.80
N ASP A 157 2.36 14.47 9.51
CA ASP A 157 1.84 13.82 10.72
C ASP A 157 1.31 12.40 10.43
N VAL A 158 0.56 12.21 9.34
CA VAL A 158 0.05 10.89 8.94
C VAL A 158 1.19 9.97 8.52
N ARG A 159 2.22 10.49 7.84
CA ARG A 159 3.45 9.73 7.54
C ARG A 159 4.20 9.32 8.80
N ALA A 160 4.28 10.19 9.80
CA ALA A 160 4.90 9.86 11.08
C ALA A 160 4.12 8.74 11.79
N ALA A 161 2.79 8.83 11.83
CA ALA A 161 1.91 7.80 12.38
C ALA A 161 2.04 6.46 11.64
N TYR A 162 2.19 6.49 10.31
CA TYR A 162 2.46 5.29 9.51
C TYR A 162 3.80 4.65 9.85
N ARG A 163 4.87 5.44 9.96
CA ARG A 163 6.21 4.93 10.33
C ARG A 163 6.20 4.26 11.70
N GLU A 164 5.61 4.91 12.69
CA GLU A 164 5.40 4.34 14.02
C GLU A 164 4.63 3.00 13.95
N ALA A 165 3.52 2.98 13.20
CA ALA A 165 2.69 1.79 13.07
C ALA A 165 3.44 0.62 12.43
N VAL A 166 4.21 0.89 11.37
CA VAL A 166 5.03 -0.12 10.69
C VAL A 166 6.14 -0.62 11.60
N LEU A 167 6.87 0.26 12.30
CA LEU A 167 7.94 -0.13 13.22
C LEU A 167 7.40 -1.04 14.33
N THR A 168 6.29 -0.62 14.94
CA THR A 168 5.61 -1.42 15.97
C THR A 168 5.16 -2.77 15.41
N ALA A 169 4.54 -2.78 14.23
CA ALA A 169 4.07 -4.01 13.60
C ALA A 169 5.23 -4.96 13.25
N PHE A 170 6.36 -4.43 12.76
CA PHE A 170 7.55 -5.21 12.45
C PHE A 170 8.10 -5.91 13.69
N LEU A 171 8.26 -5.17 14.80
CA LEU A 171 8.83 -5.67 16.05
C LEU A 171 7.94 -6.73 16.73
N THR A 172 6.64 -6.72 16.45
CA THR A 172 5.65 -7.61 17.08
C THR A 172 5.16 -8.75 16.18
N CYS A 173 5.51 -8.75 14.89
CA CYS A 173 4.99 -9.72 13.93
C CYS A 173 5.90 -10.93 13.82
N ASP A 174 5.48 -12.14 14.22
CA ASP A 174 6.33 -13.34 14.16
C ASP A 174 6.41 -14.02 12.78
N ASP A 175 5.58 -13.62 11.83
CA ASP A 175 5.59 -14.15 10.46
C ASP A 175 6.76 -13.53 9.66
N PRO A 176 7.76 -14.31 9.21
CA PRO A 176 8.93 -13.77 8.52
C PRO A 176 8.63 -13.07 7.20
N ALA A 177 7.59 -13.52 6.46
CA ALA A 177 7.22 -12.93 5.18
C ALA A 177 6.53 -11.57 5.38
N VAL A 178 5.62 -11.49 6.34
CA VAL A 178 4.95 -10.22 6.70
C VAL A 178 5.96 -9.24 7.31
N ARG A 179 6.86 -9.74 8.16
CA ARG A 179 7.94 -8.93 8.74
C ARG A 179 8.88 -8.37 7.66
N LEU A 180 9.18 -9.12 6.59
CA LEU A 180 9.94 -8.61 5.44
C LEU A 180 9.20 -7.48 4.70
N ASP A 181 7.90 -7.65 4.43
CA ASP A 181 7.10 -6.60 3.77
C ASP A 181 7.06 -5.31 4.61
N LEU A 182 6.91 -5.43 5.93
CA LEU A 182 6.95 -4.28 6.85
C LEU A 182 8.32 -3.60 6.88
N ALA A 183 9.41 -4.36 6.84
CA ALA A 183 10.78 -3.84 6.88
C ALA A 183 11.08 -2.89 5.71
N LEU A 184 10.47 -3.11 4.53
CA LEU A 184 10.63 -2.24 3.36
C LEU A 184 10.19 -0.79 3.59
N TRP A 185 9.44 -0.54 4.66
CA TRP A 185 8.88 0.76 5.01
C TRP A 185 9.51 1.40 6.24
N ILE A 186 10.58 0.80 6.79
CA ILE A 186 11.34 1.31 7.93
C ILE A 186 12.63 1.98 7.40
N PRO A 187 12.75 3.32 7.46
CA PRO A 187 14.04 3.96 7.19
C PRO A 187 15.07 3.49 8.21
N LEU A 188 16.23 3.00 7.72
CA LEU A 188 17.33 2.54 8.58
C LEU A 188 18.23 3.69 9.06
N ASP A 189 18.08 4.89 8.49
CA ASP A 189 18.78 6.09 8.94
C ASP A 189 18.25 6.54 10.31
N PRO A 190 19.09 6.56 11.37
CA PRO A 190 18.66 7.03 12.69
C PRO A 190 18.13 8.47 12.69
N ALA A 191 18.59 9.33 11.77
CA ALA A 191 18.14 10.72 11.70
C ALA A 191 16.66 10.84 11.27
N ALA A 192 16.07 9.78 10.72
CA ALA A 192 14.67 9.74 10.33
C ALA A 192 13.70 9.55 11.51
N TRP A 193 14.22 9.28 12.72
CA TRP A 193 13.42 8.87 13.88
C TRP A 193 13.50 9.87 15.04
N PRO A 194 12.35 10.29 15.59
CA PRO A 194 12.31 11.04 16.84
C PRO A 194 12.92 10.27 18.01
N ASP A 195 13.40 11.00 19.00
CA ASP A 195 14.01 10.48 20.23
C ASP A 195 13.24 9.34 20.89
N ALA A 196 11.92 9.50 20.97
CA ALA A 196 11.02 8.53 21.60
C ALA A 196 11.03 7.14 20.93
N PHE A 197 11.42 7.05 19.66
CA PHE A 197 11.41 5.80 18.89
C PHE A 197 12.81 5.23 18.62
N ARG A 198 13.88 5.88 19.09
CA ARG A 198 15.25 5.44 18.79
C ARG A 198 15.56 4.03 19.27
N ALA A 199 15.13 3.65 20.48
CA ALA A 199 15.37 2.31 21.00
C ALA A 199 14.69 1.21 20.15
N ASP A 200 13.44 1.44 19.73
CA ASP A 200 12.70 0.51 18.88
C ASP A 200 13.29 0.46 17.47
N HIS A 201 13.69 1.61 16.92
CA HIS A 201 14.41 1.67 15.65
C HIS A 201 15.72 0.89 15.71
N ASP A 202 16.53 1.08 16.74
CA ASP A 202 17.83 0.41 16.88
C ASP A 202 17.63 -1.11 16.99
N ARG A 203 16.61 -1.54 17.73
CA ARG A 203 16.21 -2.96 17.79
C ARG A 203 15.80 -3.49 16.41
N ALA A 204 14.98 -2.75 15.66
CA ALA A 204 14.55 -3.17 14.32
C ALA A 204 15.74 -3.24 13.35
N ARG A 205 16.61 -2.24 13.38
CA ARG A 205 17.84 -2.20 12.59
C ARG A 205 18.78 -3.37 12.93
N SER A 206 18.98 -3.70 14.21
CA SER A 206 19.78 -4.86 14.61
C SER A 206 19.20 -6.18 14.08
N LEU A 207 17.88 -6.37 14.12
CA LEU A 207 17.23 -7.55 13.55
C LEU A 207 17.44 -7.67 12.04
N ILE A 208 17.31 -6.55 11.33
CA ILE A 208 17.49 -6.49 9.87
C ILE A 208 18.95 -6.80 9.47
N LEU A 209 19.91 -6.22 10.19
CA LEU A 209 21.34 -6.43 9.94
C LEU A 209 21.84 -7.83 10.32
N ALA A 210 21.16 -8.50 11.26
CA ALA A 210 21.53 -9.85 11.69
C ALA A 210 21.16 -10.95 10.68
N ASP A 211 20.30 -10.65 9.70
CA ASP A 211 19.83 -11.59 8.68
C ASP A 211 19.87 -10.97 7.27
N PRO A 212 21.07 -10.73 6.72
CA PRO A 212 21.24 -10.05 5.43
C PRO A 212 20.70 -10.87 4.25
N ASP A 213 20.64 -12.19 4.36
CA ASP A 213 20.06 -13.05 3.31
C ASP A 213 18.55 -12.82 3.21
N HIS A 214 17.85 -12.77 4.35
CA HIS A 214 16.41 -12.51 4.39
C HIS A 214 16.08 -11.04 4.06
N TYR A 215 16.88 -10.09 4.54
CA TYR A 215 16.61 -8.65 4.38
C TYR A 215 17.43 -7.93 3.30
N GLY A 216 18.09 -8.66 2.40
CA GLY A 216 19.01 -8.08 1.42
C GLY A 216 18.39 -6.96 0.57
N LEU A 217 17.11 -7.03 0.22
CA LEU A 217 16.41 -5.94 -0.48
C LEU A 217 16.31 -4.65 0.35
N VAL A 218 16.08 -4.76 1.66
CA VAL A 218 16.01 -3.61 2.58
C VAL A 218 17.39 -2.98 2.70
N LEU A 219 18.44 -3.80 2.85
CA LEU A 219 19.83 -3.35 2.97
C LEU A 219 20.31 -2.64 1.69
N ARG A 220 20.05 -3.21 0.51
CA ARG A 220 20.35 -2.56 -0.78
C ARG A 220 19.70 -1.20 -0.93
N ARG A 221 18.42 -1.08 -0.57
CA ARG A 221 17.69 0.20 -0.61
C ARG A 221 18.27 1.25 0.33
N ALA A 222 18.89 0.80 1.42
CA ALA A 222 19.55 1.67 2.39
C ALA A 222 21.03 1.95 2.06
N GLY A 223 21.60 1.31 1.02
CA GLY A 223 23.03 1.41 0.70
C GLY A 223 23.93 0.75 1.74
N LEU A 224 23.47 -0.37 2.33
CA LEU A 224 24.14 -1.12 3.39
C LEU A 224 24.46 -2.57 2.99
N ASP A 225 24.46 -2.89 1.69
CA ASP A 225 24.82 -4.20 1.15
C ASP A 225 26.33 -4.38 0.90
#